data_AF-A0A9D6F2H0-F1
#
_entry.id   AF-A0A9D6F2H0-F1
#
_cell.length_a   1.000
_cell.length_b   1.000
_cell.length_c   1.000
_cell.angle_alpha   90.00
_cell.angle_beta   90.00
_cell.angle_gamma   90.00
#
_symmetry.space_group_name_H-M   'P 1'
#
loop_
_entity.id
_entity.type
_entity.pdbx_description
1 polymer ?
#
loop_
_entity_poly.entity_id
_entity_poly.type
_entity_poly.pdbx_seq_one_letter_code
_entity_poly.pdbx_strand_id
1 'polypeptide(L)'
;MQIVLYVVIGLAVGGISGVMGIGGGVLLVPALVWLCRMDPHRAAGTTLAILIPPIGLPAAWRAYNMGHVDLPAALWIAGAFCLGAFASRGLVENVPDFWFRLGFGILMIFVAMRLIVDSDSEAASAAAGLMSAGLAMVIYWGLKSLGKRNLQKPGLRQKNHERYDQPPNNPDYQI
;
A
#
# COMPACT_ATOMS: atom_id res chain seq x y z
N MET A 1 18.97 -13.67 -8.75
CA MET A 1 18.56 -13.12 -7.45
C MET A 1 17.03 -13.03 -7.27
N GLN A 2 16.27 -12.53 -8.25
CA GLN A 2 14.82 -12.26 -8.05
C GLN A 2 13.91 -13.50 -7.95
N ILE A 3 14.24 -14.60 -8.64
CA ILE A 3 13.45 -15.85 -8.57
C ILE A 3 13.43 -16.41 -7.14
N VAL A 4 14.58 -16.40 -6.47
CA VAL A 4 14.71 -16.87 -5.08
C VAL A 4 13.82 -16.02 -4.15
N LEU A 5 13.76 -14.71 -4.36
CA LEU A 5 12.89 -13.81 -3.60
C LEU A 5 11.41 -14.14 -3.80
N TYR A 6 10.97 -14.41 -5.04
CA TYR A 6 9.58 -14.78 -5.32
C TYR A 6 9.18 -16.10 -4.65
N VAL A 7 10.07 -17.09 -4.67
CA VAL A 7 9.85 -18.38 -4.01
C VAL A 7 9.73 -18.22 -2.50
N VAL A 8 10.61 -17.43 -1.88
CA VAL A 8 10.58 -17.16 -0.44
C VAL A 8 9.30 -16.43 -0.03
N ILE A 9 8.91 -15.39 -0.77
CA ILE A 9 7.65 -14.65 -0.52
C ILE A 9 6.45 -15.59 -0.67
N GLY A 10 6.42 -16.41 -1.72
CA GLY A 10 5.34 -17.36 -1.97
C GLY A 10 5.21 -18.39 -0.85
N LEU A 11 6.32 -18.96 -0.37
CA LEU A 11 6.32 -19.92 0.74
C LEU A 11 5.89 -19.28 2.06
N ALA A 12 6.41 -18.09 2.40
CA ALA A 12 6.07 -17.40 3.63
C ALA A 12 4.59 -16.98 3.65
N VAL A 13 4.12 -16.30 2.61
CA VAL A 13 2.74 -15.82 2.53
C VAL A 13 1.76 -16.99 2.37
N GLY A 14 2.12 -18.02 1.61
CA GLY A 14 1.31 -19.23 1.46
C GLY A 14 1.12 -19.98 2.78
N GLY A 15 2.18 -20.12 3.58
CA GLY A 15 2.12 -20.73 4.91
C GLY A 15 1.19 -19.96 5.85
N ILE A 16 1.38 -18.65 5.96
CA ILE A 16 0.58 -17.79 6.86
C ILE A 16 -0.89 -17.76 6.40
N SER A 17 -1.12 -17.60 5.09
CA SER A 17 -2.47 -17.55 4.53
C SER A 17 -3.21 -18.89 4.66
N GLY A 18 -2.52 -20.02 4.58
CA GLY A 18 -3.14 -21.34 4.71
C GLY A 18 -3.69 -21.57 6.11
N VAL A 19 -3.04 -21.03 7.14
CA VAL A 19 -3.49 -21.13 8.54
C VAL A 19 -4.66 -20.18 8.82
N MET A 20 -4.65 -18.97 8.24
CA MET A 20 -5.70 -17.97 8.48
C MET A 20 -6.93 -18.13 7.57
N GLY A 21 -6.83 -18.81 6.42
CA GLY A 21 -7.96 -19.00 5.49
C GLY A 21 -8.43 -17.74 4.73
N ILE A 22 -7.76 -16.58 4.92
CA ILE A 22 -8.17 -15.27 4.37
C ILE A 22 -7.94 -15.15 2.84
N GLY A 23 -7.17 -16.05 2.24
CA GLY A 23 -6.71 -15.91 0.86
C GLY A 23 -5.64 -14.82 0.78
N GLY A 24 -4.37 -15.20 0.70
CA GLY A 24 -3.19 -14.37 0.97
C GLY A 24 -2.95 -13.14 0.09
N GLY A 25 -3.91 -12.71 -0.73
CA GLY A 25 -3.78 -11.54 -1.60
C GLY A 25 -3.59 -10.24 -0.84
N VAL A 26 -4.15 -10.15 0.36
CA VAL A 26 -3.93 -9.03 1.30
C VAL A 26 -2.44 -8.82 1.59
N LEU A 27 -1.67 -9.91 1.71
CA LEU A 27 -0.24 -9.87 2.00
C LEU A 27 0.61 -9.87 0.73
N LEU A 28 0.16 -10.56 -0.33
CA LEU A 28 0.94 -10.73 -1.57
C LEU A 28 1.08 -9.42 -2.35
N VAL A 29 0.01 -8.62 -2.46
CA VAL A 29 0.03 -7.35 -3.20
C VAL A 29 1.08 -6.37 -2.64
N PRO A 30 1.06 -6.00 -1.33
CA PRO A 30 2.07 -5.10 -0.79
C PRO A 30 3.48 -5.70 -0.84
N ALA A 31 3.63 -7.02 -0.67
CA ALA A 31 4.92 -7.68 -0.80
C ALA A 31 5.51 -7.54 -2.22
N LEU A 32 4.69 -7.73 -3.27
CA LEU A 32 5.12 -7.55 -4.66
C LEU A 32 5.42 -6.08 -4.99
N VAL A 33 4.64 -5.15 -4.46
CA VAL A 33 4.88 -3.71 -4.68
C VAL A 33 6.15 -3.23 -3.96
N TRP A 34 6.37 -3.63 -2.71
CA TRP A 34 7.51 -3.14 -1.92
C TRP A 34 8.80 -3.91 -2.16
N LEU A 35 8.75 -5.25 -2.15
CA LEU A 35 9.95 -6.07 -2.29
C LEU A 35 10.33 -6.25 -3.77
N CYS A 36 9.33 -6.40 -4.64
CA CYS A 36 9.56 -6.69 -6.06
C CYS A 36 9.45 -5.45 -6.95
N ARG A 37 9.12 -4.29 -6.36
CA ARG A 37 8.98 -3.00 -7.06
C ARG A 37 8.04 -3.05 -8.27
N MET A 38 7.03 -3.91 -8.23
CA MET A 38 6.02 -4.01 -9.27
C MET A 38 5.03 -2.85 -9.18
N ASP A 39 4.53 -2.42 -10.35
CA ASP A 39 3.40 -1.50 -10.41
C ASP A 39 2.17 -2.12 -9.70
N PRO A 40 1.34 -1.34 -8.96
CA PRO A 40 0.22 -1.85 -8.19
C PRO A 40 -0.77 -2.66 -9.02
N HIS A 41 -1.04 -2.21 -10.25
CA HIS A 41 -1.90 -2.89 -11.20
C HIS A 41 -1.34 -4.27 -11.59
N ARG A 42 -0.03 -4.35 -11.85
CA ARG A 42 0.65 -5.62 -12.16
C ARG A 42 0.70 -6.54 -10.95
N ALA A 43 1.07 -6.02 -9.78
CA ALA A 43 1.12 -6.78 -8.54
C ALA A 43 -0.25 -7.39 -8.18
N ALA A 44 -1.35 -6.64 -8.36
CA ALA A 44 -2.71 -7.13 -8.15
C ALA A 44 -3.07 -8.26 -9.12
N GLY A 45 -2.79 -8.08 -10.42
CA GLY A 45 -3.04 -9.11 -11.44
C GLY A 45 -2.23 -10.39 -11.21
N THR A 46 -0.93 -10.25 -10.91
CA THR A 46 -0.04 -11.38 -10.58
C THR A 46 -0.51 -12.11 -9.33
N THR A 47 -1.00 -11.39 -8.32
CA THR A 47 -1.55 -11.99 -7.10
C THR A 47 -2.77 -12.87 -7.41
N LEU A 48 -3.71 -12.38 -8.23
CA LEU A 48 -4.88 -13.17 -8.64
C LEU A 48 -4.48 -14.42 -9.43
N ALA A 49 -3.50 -14.30 -10.34
CA ALA A 49 -2.99 -15.41 -11.12
C ALA A 49 -2.30 -16.48 -10.24
N ILE A 50 -1.70 -16.09 -9.11
CA ILE A 50 -1.08 -17.02 -8.16
C ILE A 50 -2.12 -17.60 -7.19
N LEU A 51 -3.15 -16.86 -6.80
CA LEU A 51 -4.11 -17.33 -5.82
C LEU A 51 -5.19 -18.25 -6.39
N ILE A 52 -5.75 -17.96 -7.55
CA ILE A 52 -6.93 -18.69 -8.01
C ILE A 52 -6.57 -20.12 -8.45
N PRO A 53 -5.64 -20.33 -9.40
CA PRO A 53 -5.43 -21.67 -9.97
C PRO A 53 -4.79 -22.68 -8.99
N PRO A 54 -3.67 -22.38 -8.31
CA PRO A 54 -2.99 -23.38 -7.49
C PRO A 54 -3.45 -23.41 -6.03
N ILE A 55 -4.10 -22.36 -5.50
CA ILE A 55 -4.48 -22.28 -4.07
C ILE A 55 -6.00 -22.33 -3.91
N GLY A 56 -6.71 -21.43 -4.60
CA GLY A 56 -8.15 -21.23 -4.45
C GLY A 56 -8.97 -22.43 -4.91
N LEU A 57 -8.68 -22.96 -6.11
CA LEU A 57 -9.39 -24.12 -6.65
C LEU A 57 -9.28 -25.37 -5.75
N PRO A 58 -8.08 -25.83 -5.33
CA PRO A 58 -7.97 -26.96 -4.41
C PRO A 58 -8.59 -26.69 -3.03
N ALA A 59 -8.47 -25.47 -2.51
CA ALA A 59 -9.06 -25.11 -1.21
C ALA A 59 -10.59 -25.16 -1.24
N ALA A 60 -11.21 -24.60 -2.28
CA ALA A 60 -12.65 -24.65 -2.47
C ALA A 60 -13.14 -26.09 -2.67
N TRP A 61 -12.43 -26.89 -3.46
CA TRP A 61 -12.73 -28.31 -3.64
C TRP A 61 -12.68 -29.09 -2.32
N ARG A 62 -11.65 -28.84 -1.50
CA ARG A 62 -11.51 -29.47 -0.19
C ARG A 62 -12.63 -29.06 0.76
N ALA A 63 -12.99 -27.78 0.80
CA ALA A 63 -14.07 -27.27 1.63
C ALA A 63 -15.43 -27.85 1.21
N TYR A 64 -15.66 -28.03 -0.10
CA TYR A 64 -16.84 -28.70 -0.64
C TYR A 64 -16.93 -30.16 -0.17
N ASN A 65 -15.82 -30.90 -0.27
CA ASN A 65 -15.76 -32.29 0.21
C ASN A 65 -15.96 -32.43 1.72
N MET A 66 -15.64 -31.39 2.50
CA MET A 66 -15.86 -31.34 3.94
C MET A 66 -17.28 -30.90 4.33
N GLY A 67 -18.15 -30.56 3.36
CA GLY A 67 -19.51 -30.12 3.62
C GLY A 67 -19.61 -28.72 4.26
N HIS A 68 -18.51 -27.96 4.30
CA HIS A 68 -18.46 -26.62 4.92
C HIS A 68 -18.79 -25.49 3.92
N VAL A 69 -19.42 -25.82 2.79
CA VAL A 69 -19.73 -24.85 1.73
C VAL A 69 -21.23 -24.76 1.54
N ASP A 70 -21.77 -23.58 1.81
CA ASP A 70 -23.14 -23.24 1.43
C ASP A 70 -23.18 -22.88 -0.06
N LEU A 71 -23.50 -23.86 -0.91
CA LEU A 71 -23.53 -23.69 -2.37
C LEU A 71 -24.48 -22.58 -2.83
N PRO A 72 -25.69 -22.43 -2.27
CA PRO A 72 -26.59 -21.37 -2.68
C PRO A 72 -26.00 -19.98 -2.40
N ALA A 73 -25.43 -19.79 -1.20
CA ALA A 73 -24.80 -18.52 -0.84
C ALA A 73 -23.57 -18.25 -1.72
N ALA A 74 -22.73 -19.25 -1.93
CA ALA A 74 -21.55 -19.14 -2.78
C ALA A 74 -21.92 -18.75 -4.22
N LEU A 75 -22.97 -19.34 -4.81
CA LEU A 75 -23.40 -19.06 -6.17
C LEU A 75 -23.95 -17.63 -6.31
N TRP A 76 -24.81 -17.20 -5.38
CA TRP A 76 -25.37 -15.84 -5.38
C TRP A 76 -24.29 -14.77 -5.20
N ILE A 77 -23.39 -14.98 -4.24
CA ILE A 77 -22.27 -14.06 -3.99
C ILE A 77 -21.32 -14.05 -5.20
N ALA A 78 -21.00 -15.21 -5.78
CA ALA A 78 -20.15 -15.28 -6.97
C ALA A 78 -20.78 -14.57 -8.17
N GLY A 79 -22.09 -14.73 -8.39
CA GLY A 79 -22.82 -14.04 -9.44
C GLY A 79 -22.80 -12.53 -9.27
N ALA A 80 -23.13 -12.04 -8.06
CA ALA A 80 -23.09 -10.62 -7.73
C ALA A 80 -21.66 -10.05 -7.84
N PHE A 81 -20.66 -10.79 -7.38
CA PHE A 81 -19.25 -10.43 -7.48
C PHE A 81 -18.80 -10.31 -8.94
N CYS A 82 -19.19 -11.27 -9.79
CA CYS A 82 -18.83 -11.25 -11.20
C CYS A 82 -19.40 -10.01 -11.91
N LEU A 83 -20.67 -9.67 -11.64
CA LEU A 83 -21.31 -8.45 -12.14
C LEU A 83 -20.62 -7.19 -11.63
N GLY A 84 -20.34 -7.11 -10.32
CA GLY A 84 -19.65 -5.97 -9.72
C GLY A 84 -18.23 -5.79 -10.26
N ALA A 85 -17.48 -6.88 -10.44
CA ALA A 85 -16.14 -6.86 -11.00
C ALA A 85 -16.15 -6.43 -12.47
N PHE A 86 -17.13 -6.91 -13.26
CA PHE A 86 -17.27 -6.52 -14.66
C PHE A 86 -17.65 -5.04 -14.81
N ALA A 87 -18.59 -4.56 -13.99
CA ALA A 87 -19.00 -3.15 -13.95
C ALA A 87 -17.85 -2.23 -13.52
N SER A 88 -16.96 -2.72 -12.65
CA SER A 88 -15.84 -1.96 -12.12
C SER A 88 -14.67 -1.81 -13.12
N ARG A 89 -14.61 -2.61 -14.21
CA ARG A 89 -13.51 -2.55 -15.20
C ARG A 89 -13.29 -1.14 -15.76
N GLY A 90 -14.38 -0.46 -16.14
CA GLY A 90 -14.31 0.90 -16.71
C GLY A 90 -13.87 1.96 -15.71
N LEU A 91 -14.03 1.72 -14.39
CA LEU A 91 -13.60 2.66 -13.36
C LEU A 91 -12.09 2.60 -13.13
N VAL A 92 -11.46 1.43 -13.28
CA VAL A 92 -10.06 1.20 -12.87
C VAL A 92 -9.06 1.66 -13.94
N GLU A 93 -9.44 1.69 -15.22
CA GLU A 93 -8.53 2.03 -16.33
C GLU A 93 -7.91 3.43 -16.26
N ASN A 94 -8.52 4.37 -15.53
CA ASN A 94 -8.04 5.75 -15.40
C ASN A 94 -7.60 6.13 -13.99
N VAL A 95 -7.48 5.18 -13.06
CA VAL A 95 -7.12 5.49 -11.67
C VAL A 95 -5.61 5.60 -11.52
N PRO A 96 -5.08 6.75 -11.09
CA PRO A 96 -3.66 6.88 -10.79
C PRO A 96 -3.25 5.90 -9.69
N ASP A 97 -2.06 5.31 -9.82
CA ASP A 97 -1.42 4.41 -8.86
C ASP A 97 -1.51 4.85 -7.40
N PHE A 98 -1.48 6.17 -7.15
CA PHE A 98 -1.60 6.76 -5.83
C PHE A 98 -2.95 6.42 -5.17
N TRP A 99 -4.06 6.56 -5.90
CA TRP A 99 -5.40 6.32 -5.38
C TRP A 99 -5.66 4.84 -5.12
N PHE A 100 -5.12 3.96 -5.97
CA PHE A 100 -5.19 2.52 -5.74
C PHE A 100 -4.45 2.12 -4.45
N ARG A 101 -3.23 2.63 -4.25
CA ARG A 101 -2.43 2.38 -3.03
C ARG A 101 -3.11 2.97 -1.79
N LEU A 102 -3.65 4.19 -1.89
CA LEU A 102 -4.34 4.85 -0.78
C LEU A 102 -5.62 4.12 -0.39
N GLY A 103 -6.46 3.75 -1.38
CA GLY A 103 -7.71 3.02 -1.13
C GLY A 103 -7.45 1.65 -0.50
N PHE A 104 -6.48 0.89 -1.02
CA PHE A 104 -6.08 -0.38 -0.44
C PHE A 104 -5.51 -0.22 0.99
N GLY A 105 -4.70 0.81 1.23
CA GLY A 105 -4.16 1.13 2.55
C GLY A 105 -5.24 1.46 3.57
N ILE A 106 -6.23 2.28 3.19
CA ILE A 106 -7.37 2.62 4.05
C ILE A 106 -8.21 1.37 4.35
N LEU A 107 -8.49 0.54 3.34
CA LEU A 107 -9.20 -0.73 3.51
C LEU A 107 -8.47 -1.64 4.50
N MET A 108 -7.14 -1.72 4.41
CA MET A 108 -6.33 -2.53 5.31
C MET A 108 -6.39 -2.04 6.76
N ILE A 109 -6.30 -0.73 6.99
CA ILE A 109 -6.46 -0.15 8.32
C ILE A 109 -7.85 -0.48 8.86
N PHE A 110 -8.89 -0.39 8.02
CA PHE A 110 -10.26 -0.73 8.40
C PHE A 110 -10.42 -2.20 8.80
N VAL A 111 -9.90 -3.13 7.99
CA VAL A 111 -9.95 -4.57 8.29
C VAL A 111 -9.16 -4.89 9.55
N ALA A 112 -7.97 -4.30 9.71
CA ALA A 112 -7.16 -4.46 10.91
C ALA A 112 -7.89 -3.97 12.17
N MET A 113 -8.55 -2.80 12.11
CA MET A 113 -9.38 -2.31 13.21
C MET A 113 -10.49 -3.29 13.55
N ARG A 114 -11.24 -3.74 12.54
CA ARG A 114 -12.39 -4.62 12.76
C ARG A 114 -11.96 -5.95 13.39
N LEU A 115 -10.83 -6.51 12.94
CA LEU A 115 -10.27 -7.74 13.52
C LEU A 115 -9.84 -7.55 14.98
N ILE A 116 -9.23 -6.42 15.33
CA ILE A 116 -8.76 -6.17 16.70
C ILE A 116 -9.94 -5.91 17.65
N VAL A 117 -10.93 -5.13 17.19
CA VAL A 117 -12.10 -4.76 18.00
C VAL A 117 -13.00 -5.97 18.30
N ASP A 118 -13.15 -6.91 17.35
CA ASP A 118 -13.92 -8.13 17.57
C ASP A 118 -13.21 -9.14 18.52
N SER A 119 -11.92 -8.97 18.81
CA SER A 119 -11.12 -9.99 19.51
C SER A 119 -10.95 -9.74 21.03
N ASP A 120 -10.88 -8.49 21.52
CA ASP A 120 -11.01 -8.14 22.95
C ASP A 120 -10.98 -6.62 23.19
N SER A 121 -11.72 -6.14 24.20
CA SER A 121 -11.92 -4.72 24.57
C SER A 121 -10.61 -3.97 24.93
N GLU A 122 -9.60 -4.67 25.45
CA GLU A 122 -8.26 -4.11 25.75
C GLU A 122 -7.35 -4.05 24.52
N ALA A 123 -7.54 -4.93 23.54
CA ALA A 123 -6.81 -4.86 22.28
C ALA A 123 -7.30 -3.68 21.43
N ALA A 124 -8.60 -3.35 21.52
CA ALA A 124 -9.20 -2.20 20.86
C ALA A 124 -8.60 -0.85 21.34
N SER A 125 -8.32 -0.71 22.64
CA SER A 125 -7.74 0.52 23.20
C SER A 125 -6.24 0.66 22.88
N ALA A 126 -5.49 -0.44 22.87
CA ALA A 126 -4.09 -0.46 22.42
C ALA A 126 -3.96 -0.13 20.92
N ALA A 127 -4.86 -0.66 20.08
CA ALA A 127 -4.91 -0.36 18.66
C ALA A 127 -5.27 1.11 18.38
N ALA A 128 -6.24 1.66 19.10
CA ALA A 128 -6.57 3.09 19.03
C ALA A 128 -5.36 3.99 19.39
N GLY A 129 -4.56 3.57 20.37
CA GLY A 129 -3.31 4.24 20.74
C GLY A 129 -2.27 4.26 19.62
N LEU A 130 -1.97 3.09 19.03
CA LEU A 130 -1.04 2.97 17.90
C LEU A 130 -1.52 3.75 16.67
N MET A 131 -2.84 3.83 16.46
CA MET A 131 -3.44 4.56 15.36
C MET A 131 -3.35 6.08 15.50
N SER A 132 -3.57 6.62 16.70
CA SER A 132 -3.40 8.06 16.93
C SER A 132 -1.95 8.50 16.73
N ALA A 133 -1.00 7.65 17.15
CA ALA A 133 0.42 7.84 16.87
C ALA A 133 0.74 7.77 15.36
N GLY A 134 0.18 6.80 14.64
CA GLY A 134 0.33 6.67 13.20
C GLY A 134 -0.25 7.86 12.42
N LEU A 135 -1.45 8.31 12.78
CA LEU A 135 -2.11 9.48 12.20
C LEU A 135 -1.29 10.75 12.46
N ALA A 136 -0.84 10.95 13.71
CA ALA A 136 0.01 12.06 14.08
C ALA A 136 1.34 12.06 13.29
N MET A 137 1.92 10.87 13.05
CA MET A 137 3.15 10.72 12.28
C MET A 137 2.94 11.03 10.79
N VAL A 138 1.82 10.61 10.21
CA VAL A 138 1.44 10.95 8.83
C VAL A 138 1.18 12.45 8.68
N ILE A 139 0.47 13.07 9.64
CA ILE A 139 0.23 14.51 9.67
C ILE A 139 1.56 15.27 9.82
N TYR A 140 2.43 14.87 10.75
CA TYR A 140 3.73 15.47 10.96
C TYR A 140 4.61 15.39 9.69
N TRP A 141 4.66 14.23 9.04
CA TRP A 141 5.44 14.04 7.82
C TRP A 141 4.84 14.80 6.62
N GLY A 142 3.52 14.88 6.54
CA GLY A 142 2.79 15.69 5.57
C GLY A 142 3.08 17.19 5.73
N LEU A 143 3.00 17.71 6.95
CA LEU A 143 3.36 19.09 7.29
C LEU A 143 4.84 19.39 6.99
N LYS A 144 5.75 18.45 7.34
CA LYS A 144 7.18 18.57 7.05
C LYS A 144 7.48 18.57 5.54
N SER A 145 6.71 17.82 4.75
CA SER A 145 6.82 17.78 3.29
C SER A 145 6.39 19.11 2.64
N LEU A 146 5.41 19.80 3.23
CA LEU A 146 5.00 21.15 2.83
C LEU A 146 6.04 22.21 3.22
N GLY A 147 6.70 22.07 4.37
CA GLY A 147 7.72 23.00 4.85
C GLY A 147 8.97 23.09 3.97
N LYS A 148 9.31 22.04 3.21
CA LYS A 148 10.50 22.06 2.33
C LYS A 148 10.30 22.82 1.01
N ARG A 149 9.07 23.09 0.58
CA ARG A 149 8.82 23.80 -0.70
C ARG A 149 8.94 25.32 -0.60
N ASN A 150 8.84 25.90 0.61
CA ASN A 150 8.85 27.35 0.83
C ASN A 150 10.18 27.92 1.39
N LEU A 151 11.21 27.10 1.61
CA LEU A 151 12.51 27.57 2.11
C LEU A 151 13.53 27.91 1.02
N GLN A 152 13.21 27.65 -0.25
CA GLN A 152 14.05 28.05 -1.37
C GLN A 152 13.73 29.50 -1.76
N LYS A 153 14.08 30.47 -0.88
CA LYS A 153 13.96 31.90 -1.17
C LYS A 153 14.82 32.23 -2.42
N PRO A 154 14.22 32.65 -3.55
CA PRO A 154 14.96 32.87 -4.80
C PRO A 154 16.03 33.99 -4.77
N GLY A 155 16.02 34.86 -3.75
CA GLY A 155 16.80 36.11 -3.77
C GLY A 155 18.14 36.13 -3.01
N LEU A 156 18.51 35.07 -2.28
CA LEU A 156 19.73 35.10 -1.44
C LEU A 156 21.00 34.63 -2.19
N ARG A 157 20.84 33.92 -3.31
CA ARG A 157 21.98 33.44 -4.12
C ARG A 157 22.54 34.52 -5.06
N GLN A 158 21.69 35.43 -5.53
CA GLN A 158 22.11 36.51 -6.45
C GLN A 158 22.83 37.65 -5.71
N LYS A 159 22.31 38.07 -4.55
CA LYS A 159 22.88 39.21 -3.80
C LYS A 159 24.30 38.97 -3.27
N ASN A 160 24.70 37.70 -3.12
CA ASN A 160 26.06 37.35 -2.72
C ASN A 160 27.03 37.27 -3.90
N HIS A 161 26.58 36.88 -5.09
CA HIS A 161 27.41 36.90 -6.29
C HIS A 161 27.74 38.34 -6.71
N GLU A 162 26.77 39.24 -6.67
CA GLU A 162 26.96 40.67 -6.99
C GLU A 162 27.93 41.39 -6.03
N ARG A 163 28.13 40.86 -4.81
CA ARG A 163 29.05 41.44 -3.82
C ARG A 163 30.51 41.02 -4.04
N TYR A 164 30.77 39.92 -4.75
CA TYR A 164 32.13 39.45 -5.05
C TYR A 164 32.65 39.98 -6.40
N ASP A 165 31.77 40.38 -7.31
CA ASP A 165 32.15 40.92 -8.62
C ASP A 165 32.43 42.44 -8.59
N GLN A 166 32.21 43.11 -7.45
CA GLN A 166 32.61 44.51 -7.27
C GLN A 166 34.07 44.59 -6.83
N PRO A 167 34.97 45.20 -7.64
CA PRO A 167 36.35 45.37 -7.24
C PRO A 167 36.41 46.25 -5.98
N PRO A 168 37.35 45.96 -5.05
CA PRO A 168 37.49 46.74 -3.83
C PRO A 168 37.80 48.20 -4.19
N ASN A 169 36.87 49.10 -3.85
CA ASN A 169 37.08 50.54 -3.94
C ASN A 169 38.03 50.96 -2.81
N ASN A 170 39.33 50.75 -3.02
CA ASN A 170 40.38 51.14 -2.08
C ASN A 170 40.96 52.50 -2.50
N PRO A 171 40.80 53.56 -1.69
CA PRO A 171 41.40 54.87 -1.98
C PRO A 171 42.93 54.90 -1.89
N ASP A 172 43.59 53.83 -1.43
CA ASP A 172 45.05 53.78 -1.24
C ASP A 172 45.88 53.51 -2.51
N TYR A 173 45.26 53.46 -3.70
CA TYR A 173 45.92 53.32 -5.00
C TYR A 173 45.70 54.54 -5.91
N GLN A 174 45.88 55.74 -5.36
CA GLN A 174 45.92 57.00 -6.12
C GLN A 174 47.23 57.71 -5.78
N ILE A 175 48.31 57.41 -6.52
CA ILE A 175 49.58 58.16 -6.53
C ILE A 175 49.94 58.46 -7.97
#